data_AF-A0A9C9XBB3-F1
#
_entry.id   AF-A0A9C9XBB3-F1
#
_cell.length_a   1.000
_cell.length_b   1.000
_cell.length_c   1.000
_cell.angle_alpha   90.00
_cell.angle_beta   90.00
_cell.angle_gamma   90.00
#
_symmetry.space_group_name_H-M   'P 1'
#
loop_
_entity.id
_entity.type
_entity.pdbx_description
1 polymer ?
#
loop_
_entity_poly.entity_id
_entity_poly.type
_entity_poly.pdbx_seq_one_letter_code
_entity_poly.pdbx_strand_id
1 'polypeptide(L)' 'MFTGIIEAIGEIARIEPRGADARFHIRTGKLDLSDVAIGDSIAVN' A
#
# COMPACT_ATOMS: atom_id res chain seq x y z
N MET A 1 3.19 2.59 14.06
CA MET A 1 3.21 4.06 14.18
C MET A 1 3.92 4.61 12.95
N PHE A 2 3.37 5.63 12.29
CA PHE A 2 3.95 6.20 11.06
C PHE A 2 4.61 7.55 11.34
N THR A 3 5.73 7.85 10.67
CA THR A 3 6.49 9.10 10.87
C THR A 3 5.96 10.28 10.05
N GLY A 4 5.17 10.00 9.01
CA GLY A 4 4.72 11.02 8.05
C GLY A 4 5.70 11.31 6.91
N ILE A 5 6.85 10.63 6.86
CA ILE A 5 7.79 10.70 5.73
C ILE A 5 7.30 9.76 4.63
N ILE A 6 7.21 10.26 3.40
CA ILE A 6 6.83 9.45 2.23
C ILE A 6 8.08 8.80 1.64
N GLU A 7 8.16 7.47 1.72
CA GLU A 7 9.34 6.71 1.25
C GLU A 7 9.34 6.47 -0.26
N ALA A 8 8.15 6.33 -0.87
CA ALA A 8 8.01 6.12 -2.30
C ALA A 8 6.66 6.63 -2.83
N ILE A 9 6.59 6.83 -4.14
CA ILE A 9 5.35 7.08 -4.87
C ILE A 9 5.07 5.85 -5.73
N GLY A 10 3.85 5.32 -5.60
CA GLY A 10 3.35 4.17 -6.36
C GLY A 10 2.20 4.54 -7.30
N GLU A 11 1.55 3.52 -7.84
CA GLU A 11 0.39 3.64 -8.74
C GLU A 11 -0.70 2.63 -8.34
N ILE A 12 -1.96 3.06 -8.34
CA ILE A 12 -3.11 2.14 -8.20
C ILE A 12 -3.24 1.36 -9.51
N ALA A 13 -2.92 0.07 -9.48
CA ALA A 13 -3.04 -0.81 -10.64
C ALA A 13 -4.44 -1.40 -10.79
N ARG A 14 -5.16 -1.62 -9.67
CA ARG A 14 -6.53 -2.13 -9.68
C ARG A 14 -7.26 -1.77 -8.39
N ILE A 15 -8.56 -1.54 -8.51
CA ILE A 15 -9.50 -1.42 -7.40
C ILE A 15 -10.57 -2.51 -7.57
N GLU A 16 -10.78 -3.31 -6.53
CA GLU A 16 -11.81 -4.34 -6.46
C GLU A 16 -12.81 -3.99 -5.34
N PRO A 17 -13.99 -3.45 -5.67
CA PRO A 17 -15.03 -3.19 -4.67
C PRO A 17 -15.47 -4.47 -3.95
N ARG A 18 -15.68 -4.39 -2.63
CA ARG A 18 -16.10 -5.50 -1.76
C ARG A 18 -17.07 -5.00 -0.69
N GLY A 19 -18.32 -4.80 -1.10
CA GLY A 19 -19.37 -4.31 -0.19
C GLY A 19 -19.08 -2.87 0.23
N ALA A 20 -18.94 -2.64 1.53
CA ALA A 20 -18.58 -1.33 2.07
C ALA A 20 -17.08 -1.01 1.92
N ASP A 21 -16.26 -2.00 1.59
CA ASP A 21 -14.80 -1.87 1.47
C ASP A 21 -14.33 -2.04 0.02
N ALA A 22 -13.01 -1.90 -0.19
CA ALA A 22 -12.36 -2.26 -1.44
C ALA A 22 -11.00 -2.91 -1.19
N ARG A 23 -10.59 -3.78 -2.12
CA ARG A 23 -9.23 -4.31 -2.19
C ARG A 23 -8.46 -3.57 -3.28
N PHE A 24 -7.29 -3.07 -2.93
CA PHE A 24 -6.41 -2.35 -3.85
C PHE A 24 -5.23 -3.23 -4.24
N HIS A 25 -4.87 -3.20 -5.52
CA HIS A 25 -3.56 -3.65 -5.99
C HIS A 25 -2.75 -2.41 -6.32
N ILE A 26 -1.67 -2.20 -5.58
CA ILE A 26 -0.79 -1.04 -5.71
C ILE A 26 0.55 -1.52 -6.26
N ARG A 27 1.02 -0.89 -7.35
CA ARG A 27 2.42 -0.98 -7.75
C ARG A 27 3.20 -0.03 -6.85
N THR A 28 4.06 -0.58 -5.99
CA THR A 28 4.70 0.18 -4.89
C THR A 28 5.86 1.07 -5.34
N GLY A 29 6.23 1.04 -6.63
CA GLY A 29 7.28 1.87 -7.19
C GLY A 29 8.65 1.49 -6.62
N LYS A 30 9.25 2.41 -5.85
CA LYS A 30 10.59 2.24 -5.25
C LYS A 30 10.56 1.78 -3.79
N LEU A 31 9.38 1.52 -3.21
CA LEU A 31 9.28 1.04 -1.84
C LEU A 31 9.95 -0.35 -1.72
N ASP A 32 10.89 -0.48 -0.80
CA ASP A 32 11.45 -1.79 -0.47
C ASP A 32 10.39 -2.62 0.27
N LEU A 33 10.21 -3.87 -0.18
CA LEU A 33 9.25 -4.82 0.40
C LEU A 33 9.94 -6.04 0.99
N SER A 34 11.27 -6.03 1.08
CA SER A 34 12.07 -7.21 1.46
C SER A 34 11.83 -7.70 2.88
N ASP A 35 11.37 -6.82 3.79
CA ASP A 35 11.03 -7.11 5.18
C ASP A 35 9.52 -7.07 5.47
N VAL A 36 8.68 -6.82 4.46
CA VAL A 36 7.23 -6.73 4.61
C VAL A 36 6.59 -8.12 4.61
N ALA A 37 5.74 -8.37 5.59
CA ALA A 37 4.99 -9.61 5.75
C ALA A 37 3.47 -9.39 5.68
N ILE A 38 2.74 -10.49 5.48
CA ILE A 38 1.27 -10.47 5.55
C ILE A 38 0.83 -10.12 6.97
N GLY A 39 -0.01 -9.09 7.09
CA GLY A 39 -0.49 -8.56 8.37
C GLY A 39 0.18 -7.24 8.75
N ASP A 40 1.27 -6.86 8.09
CA ASP A 40 1.91 -5.57 8.30
C ASP A 40 1.03 -4.41 7.80
N SER A 41 1.22 -3.26 8.43
CA SER A 41 0.51 -2.03 8.09
C SER A 41 1.36 -1.14 7.19
N ILE A 42 0.82 -0.78 6.02
CA ILE A 42 1.41 0.21 5.11
C ILE A 42 0.48 1.43 5.06
N ALA A 43 1.03 2.63 5.26
CA ALA A 43 0.27 3.87 5.12
C ALA A 43 0.20 4.31 3.65
N VAL A 44 -1.02 4.59 3.17
CA VAL A 44 -1.32 5.08 1.82
C VAL A 44 -2.33 6.22 1.96
N ASN A 45 -2.15 7.33 1.23
CA ASN A 45 -3.05 8.49 1.20
C ASN A 45 -3.97 8.47 -0.02
#